data_AF-A0A8S3QJR1-F1
#
_entry.id   AF-A0A8S3QJR1-F1
#
_cell.length_a   1.000
_cell.length_b   1.000
_cell.length_c   1.000
_cell.angle_alpha   90.00
_cell.angle_beta   90.00
_cell.angle_gamma   90.00
#
_symmetry.space_group_name_H-M   'P 1'
#
loop_
_entity.id
_entity.type
_entity.pdbx_description
1 polymer ?
#
loop_
_entity_poly.entity_id
_entity_poly.type
_entity_poly.pdbx_seq_one_letter_code
_entity_poly.pdbx_strand_id
1 'polypeptide(L)'
;MFAIDNLLRAAVQEAIMILSPELGANLAGMKEDEQESGVPSTNSIKSIQHAYRNSASAELHTQIDNLEEDNMRLLQQLVQINQSYGNLLRRSLDDKKVQMELLQSFIATSAVSPGSPIKNRVPDIHEPPDEELAAWLKEKQFDQETIDVISREQYLLEDLLELVRLEDLSKLQLRSGIIYRLWRAILNHRDKQPKR
;
A
#
# COMPACT_ATOMS: atom_id res chain seq x y z
N MET A 1 -35.56 30.42 59.80
CA MET A 1 -35.50 31.45 58.74
C MET A 1 -34.11 31.55 58.08
N PHE A 2 -33.02 31.21 58.79
CA PHE A 2 -31.64 31.39 58.29
C PHE A 2 -31.08 30.27 57.38
N ALA A 3 -31.58 29.03 57.48
CA ALA A 3 -31.04 27.91 56.71
C ALA A 3 -31.27 28.04 55.19
N ILE A 4 -32.43 28.59 54.79
CA ILE A 4 -32.74 28.80 53.38
C ILE A 4 -31.87 29.91 52.80
N ASP A 5 -31.67 31.01 53.53
CA ASP A 5 -30.81 32.11 53.07
C ASP A 5 -29.35 31.66 52.90
N ASN A 6 -28.85 30.83 53.81
CA ASN A 6 -27.51 30.23 53.69
C ASN A 6 -27.40 29.27 52.51
N LEU A 7 -28.42 28.45 52.27
CA LEU A 7 -28.44 27.54 51.13
C LEU A 7 -28.51 28.31 49.80
N LEU A 8 -29.32 29.37 49.74
CA LEU A 8 -29.48 30.20 48.56
C LEU A 8 -28.20 30.98 48.26
N ARG A 9 -27.53 31.54 49.28
CA ARG A 9 -26.22 32.17 49.13
C ARG A 9 -25.15 31.18 48.64
N ALA A 10 -25.12 29.97 49.20
CA ALA A 10 -24.17 28.93 48.78
C ALA A 10 -24.42 28.51 47.32
N ALA A 11 -25.68 28.27 46.93
CA ALA A 11 -26.03 27.88 45.58
C ALA A 11 -25.72 28.98 44.54
N VAL A 12 -25.99 30.24 44.89
CA VAL A 12 -25.65 31.39 44.04
C VAL A 12 -24.13 31.53 43.89
N GLN A 13 -23.37 31.33 44.96
CA GLN A 13 -21.92 31.44 44.91
C GLN A 13 -21.26 30.30 44.11
N GLU A 14 -21.77 29.08 44.21
CA GLU A 14 -21.38 27.95 43.36
C GLU A 14 -21.72 28.21 41.89
N ALA A 15 -22.92 28.72 41.60
CA ALA A 15 -23.30 29.06 40.23
C ALA A 15 -22.37 30.14 39.63
N ILE A 16 -21.98 31.15 40.41
CA ILE A 16 -21.04 32.19 39.98
C ILE A 16 -19.64 31.59 39.74
N MET A 17 -19.17 30.68 40.58
CA MET A 17 -17.86 30.03 40.43
C MET A 17 -17.78 29.15 39.18
N ILE A 18 -18.90 28.55 38.77
CA ILE A 18 -19.00 27.74 37.55
C ILE A 18 -19.12 28.62 36.29
N LEU A 19 -19.92 29.69 36.35
CA LEU A 19 -20.22 30.52 35.18
C LEU A 19 -19.21 31.65 34.95
N SER A 20 -18.51 32.11 35.99
CA SER A 20 -17.57 33.24 35.95
C SER A 20 -16.48 33.08 37.04
N PRO A 21 -15.48 32.20 36.81
CA PRO A 21 -14.49 31.81 37.82
C PRO A 21 -13.70 32.98 38.42
N GLU A 22 -13.33 33.97 37.60
CA GLU A 22 -12.59 35.18 37.98
C GLU A 22 -13.36 36.06 38.99
N LEU A 23 -14.69 36.13 38.85
CA LEU A 23 -15.55 36.96 39.71
C LEU A 23 -15.86 36.24 41.03
N GLY A 24 -16.02 34.92 40.99
CA GLY A 24 -16.23 34.08 42.18
C GLY A 24 -15.05 34.09 43.14
N ALA A 25 -13.82 34.05 42.63
CA ALA A 25 -12.61 34.08 43.45
C ALA A 25 -12.44 35.40 44.22
N ASN A 26 -12.71 36.54 43.56
CA ASN A 26 -12.64 37.87 44.19
C ASN A 26 -13.70 38.07 45.28
N LEU A 27 -14.91 37.54 45.08
CA LEU A 27 -16.01 37.68 46.05
C LEU A 27 -15.87 36.75 47.26
N ALA A 28 -15.21 35.60 47.10
CA ALA A 28 -14.88 34.69 48.19
C ALA A 28 -13.78 35.27 49.10
N GLY A 29 -12.75 35.90 48.52
CA GLY A 29 -11.65 36.50 49.27
C GLY A 29 -12.02 37.72 50.12
N MET A 30 -13.16 38.37 49.86
CA MET A 30 -13.62 39.54 50.62
C MET A 30 -14.42 39.22 51.90
N LYS A 31 -14.76 37.94 52.15
CA LYS A 31 -15.61 37.54 53.28
C LYS A 31 -14.87 36.94 54.47
N GLU A 32 -13.53 36.84 54.43
CA GLU A 32 -12.75 36.15 55.47
C GLU A 32 -12.37 37.02 56.68
N ASP A 33 -12.63 38.33 56.68
CA ASP A 33 -12.15 39.26 57.73
C ASP A 33 -13.13 39.57 58.88
N GLU A 34 -14.35 39.03 58.93
CA GLU A 34 -15.28 39.24 60.05
C GLU A 34 -15.70 37.93 60.75
N GLN A 35 -14.93 37.57 61.79
CA GLN A 35 -15.27 36.85 63.03
C GLN A 35 -16.14 35.57 62.97
N GLU A 36 -15.60 34.43 63.41
CA GLU A 36 -15.99 33.76 64.68
C GLU A 36 -15.08 32.54 64.96
N SER A 37 -14.50 32.54 66.16
CA SER A 37 -13.59 31.53 66.70
C SER A 37 -14.32 30.23 67.02
N GLY A 38 -13.81 29.09 66.55
CA GLY A 38 -13.95 27.82 67.28
C GLY A 38 -14.52 26.60 66.55
N VAL A 39 -13.93 26.14 65.44
CA VAL A 39 -13.81 24.69 65.12
C VAL A 39 -12.57 24.47 64.24
N PRO A 40 -11.58 23.63 64.61
CA PRO A 40 -10.51 23.28 63.69
C PRO A 40 -10.97 22.15 62.75
N SER A 41 -10.57 22.26 61.49
CA SER A 41 -10.35 21.12 60.57
C SER A 41 -11.58 20.52 59.84
N THR A 42 -12.18 21.28 58.91
CA THR A 42 -12.83 20.68 57.71
C THR A 42 -12.53 21.45 56.42
N ASN A 43 -12.16 22.74 56.51
CA ASN A 43 -11.83 23.58 55.37
C ASN A 43 -10.48 23.22 54.70
N SER A 44 -9.48 22.76 55.47
CA SER A 44 -8.19 22.33 54.91
C SER A 44 -8.33 21.10 54.00
N ILE A 45 -9.22 20.16 54.33
CA ILE A 45 -9.44 18.95 53.51
C ILE A 45 -10.12 19.32 52.18
N LYS A 46 -11.09 20.24 52.20
CA LYS A 46 -11.77 20.72 50.99
C LYS A 46 -10.84 21.53 50.08
N SER A 47 -10.00 22.40 50.64
CA SER A 47 -9.00 23.17 49.88
C SER A 47 -7.97 22.24 49.22
N ILE A 48 -7.44 21.26 49.96
CA ILE A 48 -6.55 20.23 49.43
C ILE A 48 -7.25 19.44 48.30
N GLN A 49 -8.49 19.02 48.51
CA GLN A 49 -9.25 18.27 47.50
C GLN A 49 -9.56 19.09 46.25
N HIS A 50 -9.84 20.39 46.38
CA HIS A 50 -10.00 21.31 45.25
C HIS A 50 -8.69 21.52 44.48
N ALA A 51 -7.58 21.68 45.19
CA ALA A 51 -6.26 21.80 44.58
C ALA A 51 -5.89 20.53 43.79
N TYR A 52 -6.12 19.35 44.35
CA TYR A 52 -5.92 18.08 43.63
C TYR A 52 -6.85 17.93 42.43
N ARG A 53 -8.13 18.31 42.55
CA ARG A 53 -9.09 18.26 41.44
C ARG A 53 -8.69 19.23 40.31
N ASN A 54 -8.20 20.42 40.65
CA ASN A 54 -7.71 21.39 39.67
C ASN A 54 -6.42 20.91 39.00
N SER A 55 -5.49 20.29 39.74
CA SER A 55 -4.27 19.71 39.16
C SER A 55 -4.59 18.57 38.18
N ALA A 56 -5.44 17.63 38.60
CA ALA A 56 -5.87 16.52 37.74
C ALA A 56 -6.65 17.03 36.51
N SER A 57 -7.46 18.08 36.68
CA SER A 57 -8.14 18.71 35.55
C SER A 57 -7.15 19.40 34.61
N ALA A 58 -6.14 20.11 35.12
CA ALA A 58 -5.11 20.74 34.31
C ALA A 58 -4.30 19.71 33.52
N GLU A 59 -3.93 18.58 34.14
CA GLU A 59 -3.26 17.46 33.48
C GLU A 59 -4.10 16.82 32.37
N LEU A 60 -5.42 16.71 32.57
CA LEU A 60 -6.32 16.23 31.52
C LEU A 60 -6.40 17.21 30.33
N HIS A 61 -6.45 18.51 30.58
CA HIS A 61 -6.44 19.51 29.51
C HIS A 61 -5.13 19.48 28.73
N THR A 62 -3.97 19.40 29.39
CA THR A 62 -2.69 19.30 28.68
C THR A 62 -2.59 18.01 27.87
N GLN A 63 -3.17 16.91 28.33
CA GLN A 63 -3.24 15.67 27.55
C GLN A 63 -4.12 15.83 26.30
N ILE A 64 -5.25 16.52 26.40
CA ILE A 64 -6.11 16.82 25.26
C ILE A 64 -5.37 17.69 24.26
N ASP A 65 -4.72 18.77 24.72
CA ASP A 65 -3.95 19.68 23.85
C ASP A 65 -2.85 18.93 23.09
N ASN A 66 -2.11 18.06 23.79
CA ASN A 66 -1.07 17.22 23.18
C ASN A 66 -1.65 16.26 22.13
N LEU A 67 -2.80 15.64 22.42
CA LEU A 67 -3.48 14.74 21.47
C LEU A 67 -4.01 15.48 20.25
N GLU A 68 -4.53 16.70 20.42
CA GLU A 68 -4.97 17.56 19.33
C GLU A 68 -3.79 17.96 18.43
N GLU A 69 -2.65 18.34 19.03
CA GLU A 69 -1.43 18.63 18.28
C GLU A 69 -0.92 17.42 17.51
N ASP A 70 -0.87 16.25 18.15
CA ASP A 70 -0.46 15.01 17.49
C ASP A 70 -1.41 14.59 16.36
N ASN A 71 -2.71 14.76 16.55
CA ASN A 71 -3.72 14.48 15.52
C ASN A 71 -3.53 15.41 14.32
N MET A 72 -3.34 16.71 14.55
CA MET A 72 -3.04 17.68 13.51
C MET A 72 -1.75 17.35 12.76
N ARG A 73 -0.71 16.95 13.48
CA ARG A 73 0.58 16.53 12.91
C ARG A 73 0.42 15.29 12.04
N LEU A 74 -0.31 14.27 12.50
CA LEU A 74 -0.56 13.04 11.75
C LEU A 74 -1.41 13.31 10.50
N LEU A 75 -2.43 14.16 10.61
CA LEU A 75 -3.24 14.57 9.47
C LEU A 75 -2.39 15.27 8.41
N GLN A 76 -1.49 16.16 8.83
CA GLN A 76 -0.57 16.83 7.92
C GLN A 76 0.38 15.84 7.22
N GLN A 77 0.93 14.87 7.95
CA GLN A 77 1.76 13.81 7.37
C GLN A 77 0.98 12.96 6.35
N LEU A 78 -0.26 12.61 6.67
CA LEU A 78 -1.12 11.84 5.75
C LEU A 78 -1.35 12.61 4.45
N VAL A 79 -1.66 13.91 4.54
CA VAL A 79 -1.85 14.78 3.38
C VAL A 79 -0.56 14.88 2.56
N GLN A 80 0.59 15.08 3.19
CA GLN A 80 1.88 15.14 2.52
C GLN A 80 2.22 13.83 1.79
N ILE A 81 2.00 12.68 2.43
CA ILE A 81 2.23 11.36 1.81
C ILE A 81 1.28 11.13 0.64
N ASN A 82 0.01 11.52 0.78
CA ASN A 82 -0.96 11.39 -0.30
C ASN A 82 -0.57 12.25 -1.52
N GLN A 83 -0.13 13.49 -1.29
CA GLN A 83 0.35 14.39 -2.34
C GLN A 83 1.62 13.87 -3.01
N SER A 84 2.60 13.38 -2.22
CA SER A 84 3.85 12.85 -2.78
C SER A 84 3.60 11.58 -3.60
N TYR A 85 2.72 10.69 -3.14
CA TYR A 85 2.29 9.52 -3.88
C TYR A 85 1.58 9.90 -5.19
N GLY A 86 0.66 10.86 -5.15
CA GLY A 86 -0.01 11.38 -6.35
C GLY A 86 0.98 11.97 -7.37
N ASN A 87 1.98 12.72 -6.90
CA ASN A 87 3.04 13.27 -7.75
C ASN A 87 3.90 12.18 -8.38
N LEU A 88 4.26 11.14 -7.61
CA LEU A 88 5.03 10.00 -8.12
C LEU A 88 4.25 9.26 -9.21
N LEU A 89 2.95 9.02 -8.99
CA LEU A 89 2.09 8.36 -9.97
C LEU A 89 1.98 9.18 -11.26
N ARG A 90 1.78 10.50 -11.14
CA ARG A 90 1.75 11.40 -12.30
C ARG A 90 3.06 11.34 -13.08
N ARG A 91 4.20 11.41 -12.38
CA ARG A 91 5.52 11.32 -13.02
C ARG A 91 5.72 9.99 -13.74
N SER A 92 5.35 8.87 -13.10
CA SER A 92 5.43 7.55 -13.73
C SER A 92 4.56 7.46 -14.98
N LEU A 93 3.36 8.05 -14.95
CA LEU A 93 2.46 8.08 -16.10
C LEU A 93 3.03 8.94 -17.24
N ASP A 94 3.61 10.09 -16.93
CA ASP A 94 4.26 10.96 -17.92
C ASP A 94 5.50 10.29 -18.52
N ASP A 95 6.34 9.62 -17.71
CA ASP A 95 7.47 8.83 -18.19
C ASP A 95 7.01 7.71 -19.14
N LYS A 96 5.91 7.02 -18.81
CA LYS A 96 5.32 5.99 -19.67
C LYS A 96 4.74 6.54 -20.97
N LYS A 97 4.13 7.73 -20.94
CA LYS A 97 3.69 8.44 -22.15
C LYS A 97 4.87 8.77 -23.06
N VAL A 98 5.95 9.33 -22.51
CA VAL A 98 7.16 9.63 -23.29
C VAL A 98 7.78 8.35 -23.87
N GLN A 99 7.83 7.26 -23.10
CA GLN A 99 8.27 5.96 -23.62
C GLN A 99 7.39 5.46 -24.77
N MET A 100 6.07 5.60 -24.65
CA MET A 100 5.14 5.21 -25.69
C MET A 100 5.27 6.09 -26.94
N GLU A 101 5.40 7.41 -26.78
CA GLU A 101 5.66 8.34 -27.89
C GLU A 101 6.98 8.02 -28.59
N LEU A 102 8.04 7.71 -27.84
CA LEU A 102 9.32 7.30 -28.41
C LEU A 102 9.18 6.00 -29.21
N LEU A 103 8.50 4.98 -28.67
CA LEU A 103 8.26 3.72 -29.38
C LEU A 103 7.38 3.92 -30.62
N GLN A 104 6.33 4.74 -30.54
CA GLN A 104 5.49 5.10 -31.67
C GLN A 104 6.29 5.84 -32.75
N SER A 105 7.14 6.78 -32.34
CA SER A 105 8.01 7.51 -33.27
C SER A 105 8.99 6.57 -33.96
N PHE A 106 9.62 5.65 -33.21
CA PHE A 106 10.52 4.63 -33.75
C PHE A 106 9.82 3.71 -34.75
N ILE A 107 8.59 3.28 -34.45
CA ILE A 107 7.76 2.53 -35.39
C ILE A 107 7.46 3.37 -36.63
N ALA A 108 7.10 4.65 -36.47
CA ALA A 108 6.76 5.54 -37.57
C ALA A 108 7.96 5.86 -38.48
N THR A 109 9.17 6.05 -37.94
CA THR A 109 10.40 6.20 -38.75
C THR A 109 10.82 4.91 -39.45
N SER A 110 10.46 3.74 -38.90
CA SER A 110 10.70 2.44 -39.53
C SER A 110 9.64 2.09 -40.60
N ALA A 111 8.46 2.74 -40.56
CA ALA A 111 7.30 2.43 -41.40
C ALA A 111 7.24 3.22 -42.74
N VAL A 112 8.37 3.58 -43.35
CA VAL A 112 8.34 4.13 -44.73
C VAL A 112 8.30 2.99 -45.75
N SER A 113 7.17 2.26 -45.80
CA SER A 113 6.70 1.57 -47.01
C SER A 113 5.22 1.19 -46.83
N PRO A 114 4.29 1.81 -47.58
CA PRO A 114 2.86 1.61 -47.37
C PRO A 114 2.41 0.32 -48.07
N GLY A 115 2.19 -0.76 -47.31
CA GLY A 115 1.52 -1.93 -47.88
C GLY A 115 1.65 -3.29 -47.19
N SER A 116 1.76 -3.40 -45.85
CA SER A 116 1.61 -4.73 -45.22
C SER A 116 1.11 -4.69 -43.76
N PRO A 117 0.26 -5.64 -43.33
CA PRO A 117 -0.26 -5.69 -41.96
C PRO A 117 0.84 -6.03 -40.96
N ILE A 118 0.94 -5.21 -39.91
CA ILE A 118 1.99 -5.23 -38.89
C ILE A 118 1.88 -6.52 -38.05
N LYS A 119 2.82 -7.44 -38.23
CA LYS A 119 3.21 -8.41 -37.19
C LYS A 119 4.46 -7.85 -36.51
N ASN A 120 4.43 -7.73 -35.18
CA ASN A 120 5.57 -7.35 -34.35
C ASN A 120 6.79 -8.21 -34.74
N ARG A 121 7.74 -7.64 -35.48
CA ARG A 121 8.98 -8.34 -35.85
C ARG A 121 10.13 -7.68 -35.11
N VAL A 122 10.55 -8.33 -34.02
CA VAL A 122 11.96 -8.33 -33.62
C VAL A 122 12.78 -8.63 -34.89
N PRO A 123 13.94 -7.98 -35.14
CA PRO A 123 14.78 -8.33 -36.28
C PRO A 123 15.00 -9.84 -36.29
N ASP A 124 14.44 -10.48 -37.31
CA ASP A 124 14.48 -11.92 -37.49
C ASP A 124 15.93 -12.24 -37.87
N ILE A 125 16.76 -12.55 -36.88
CA ILE A 125 17.93 -13.40 -37.13
C ILE A 125 17.32 -14.74 -37.49
N HIS A 126 16.92 -14.87 -38.76
CA HIS A 126 16.29 -16.07 -39.29
C HIS A 126 17.38 -17.12 -39.45
N GLU A 127 17.86 -17.64 -38.32
CA GLU A 127 18.57 -18.89 -38.28
C GLU A 127 17.59 -19.95 -38.79
N PRO A 128 17.96 -20.72 -39.84
CA PRO A 128 17.04 -21.68 -40.43
C PRO A 128 16.53 -22.64 -39.34
N PRO A 129 15.22 -22.99 -39.37
CA PRO A 129 14.66 -23.93 -38.41
C PRO A 129 15.49 -25.20 -38.40
N ASP A 130 15.88 -25.65 -37.21
CA ASP A 130 16.69 -26.84 -37.03
C ASP A 130 16.00 -28.04 -37.71
N GLU A 131 16.60 -28.51 -38.80
CA GLU A 131 16.06 -29.59 -39.62
C GLU A 131 16.07 -30.92 -38.85
N GLU A 132 16.98 -31.08 -37.89
CA GLU A 132 17.06 -32.25 -37.02
C GLU A 132 15.89 -32.27 -36.03
N LEU A 133 15.51 -31.11 -35.50
CA LEU A 133 14.34 -31.00 -34.63
C LEU A 133 13.05 -31.36 -35.37
N ALA A 134 12.88 -30.84 -36.58
CA ALA A 134 11.72 -31.17 -37.41
C ALA A 134 11.68 -32.67 -37.77
N ALA A 135 12.84 -33.28 -38.08
CA ALA A 135 12.94 -34.70 -38.36
C ALA A 135 12.59 -35.56 -37.13
N TRP A 136 13.09 -35.21 -35.95
CA TRP A 136 12.79 -35.93 -34.71
C TRP A 136 11.30 -35.87 -34.35
N LEU A 137 10.67 -34.69 -34.50
CA LEU A 137 9.23 -34.55 -34.24
C LEU A 137 8.39 -35.35 -35.24
N LYS A 138 8.79 -35.41 -36.52
CA LYS A 138 8.15 -36.29 -37.52
C LYS A 138 8.31 -37.76 -37.16
N GLU A 139 9.49 -38.19 -36.71
CA GLU A 139 9.75 -39.56 -36.24
C GLU A 139 8.83 -39.94 -35.07
N LYS A 140 8.55 -39.00 -34.16
CA LYS A 140 7.63 -39.20 -33.03
C LYS A 140 6.14 -39.01 -33.37
N GLN A 141 5.81 -38.86 -34.66
CA GLN A 141 4.44 -38.75 -35.18
C GLN A 141 3.68 -37.51 -34.66
N PHE A 142 4.36 -36.37 -34.53
CA PHE A 142 3.68 -35.10 -34.29
C PHE A 142 3.13 -34.50 -35.59
N ASP A 143 1.97 -33.85 -35.50
CA ASP A 143 1.33 -33.19 -36.63
C ASP A 143 2.18 -32.02 -37.15
N GLN A 144 2.09 -31.72 -38.45
CA GLN A 144 2.85 -30.64 -39.08
C GLN A 144 2.58 -29.28 -38.42
N GLU A 145 1.35 -29.01 -37.99
CA GLU A 145 1.01 -27.79 -37.24
C GLU A 145 1.79 -27.67 -35.92
N THR A 146 2.00 -28.80 -35.23
CA THR A 146 2.77 -28.83 -33.97
C THR A 146 4.24 -28.59 -34.24
N ILE A 147 4.77 -29.21 -35.29
CA ILE A 147 6.17 -29.00 -35.74
C ILE A 147 6.39 -27.52 -36.06
N ASP A 148 5.49 -26.90 -36.83
CA ASP A 148 5.60 -25.50 -37.20
C ASP A 148 5.50 -24.56 -35.99
N VAL A 149 4.69 -24.89 -34.97
CA VAL A 149 4.67 -24.13 -33.70
C VAL A 149 6.01 -24.22 -32.97
N ILE A 150 6.58 -25.42 -32.85
CA ILE A 150 7.83 -25.62 -32.10
C ILE A 150 9.03 -25.01 -32.86
N SER A 151 9.08 -25.18 -34.20
CA SER A 151 10.14 -24.59 -35.04
C SER A 151 10.11 -23.07 -35.06
N ARG A 152 8.94 -22.44 -34.84
CA ARG A 152 8.83 -20.97 -34.72
C ARG A 152 9.50 -20.42 -33.47
N GLU A 153 9.61 -21.22 -32.41
CA GLU A 153 10.25 -20.83 -31.15
C GLU A 153 11.78 -21.04 -31.18
N GLN A 154 12.34 -21.43 -32.34
CA GLN A 154 13.79 -21.54 -32.58
C GLN A 154 14.51 -22.44 -31.57
N TYR A 155 13.85 -23.49 -31.07
CA TYR A 155 14.53 -24.51 -30.28
C TYR A 155 15.53 -25.27 -31.15
N LEU A 156 16.73 -25.48 -30.63
CA LEU A 156 17.64 -26.53 -31.10
C LEU A 156 17.15 -27.88 -30.55
N LEU A 157 17.39 -28.97 -31.28
CA LEU A 157 17.04 -30.31 -30.82
C LEU A 157 17.70 -30.63 -29.47
N GLU A 158 18.99 -30.30 -29.32
CA GLU A 158 19.76 -30.53 -28.10
C GLU A 158 19.15 -29.77 -26.90
N ASP A 159 18.85 -28.49 -27.07
CA ASP A 159 18.25 -27.65 -26.01
C ASP A 159 16.84 -28.13 -25.62
N LEU A 160 16.04 -28.57 -26.61
CA LEU A 160 14.71 -29.12 -26.36
C LEU A 160 14.79 -30.43 -25.55
N LEU A 161 15.78 -31.27 -25.87
CA LEU A 161 15.94 -32.57 -25.22
C LEU A 161 16.60 -32.44 -23.85
N GLU A 162 17.51 -31.49 -23.62
CA GLU A 162 18.31 -31.40 -22.39
C GLU A 162 17.82 -30.35 -21.40
N LEU A 163 17.44 -29.15 -21.87
CA LEU A 163 17.24 -27.97 -21.02
C LEU A 163 15.78 -27.61 -20.80
N VAL A 164 14.90 -27.95 -21.74
CA VAL A 164 13.48 -27.55 -21.67
C VAL A 164 12.76 -28.21 -20.49
N ARG A 165 11.92 -27.41 -19.81
CA ARG A 165 11.04 -27.85 -18.73
C ARG A 165 9.58 -27.88 -19.19
N LEU A 166 8.73 -28.57 -18.44
CA LEU A 166 7.30 -28.64 -18.74
C LEU A 166 6.62 -27.26 -18.78
N GLU A 167 7.08 -26.32 -17.97
CA GLU A 167 6.62 -24.92 -17.95
C GLU A 167 6.96 -24.15 -19.23
N ASP A 168 8.05 -24.53 -19.89
CA ASP A 168 8.46 -23.89 -21.13
C ASP A 168 7.63 -24.44 -22.29
N LEU A 169 7.30 -25.74 -22.26
CA LEU A 169 6.35 -26.36 -23.18
C LEU A 169 4.90 -25.90 -23.00
N SER A 170 4.50 -25.49 -21.79
CA SER A 170 3.14 -25.00 -21.53
C SER A 170 2.88 -23.59 -22.07
N LYS A 171 3.95 -22.81 -22.30
CA LYS A 171 3.88 -21.50 -22.97
C LYS A 171 3.66 -21.64 -24.47
N LEU A 172 4.00 -22.80 -25.05
CA LEU A 172 3.60 -23.13 -26.40
C LEU A 172 2.08 -23.19 -26.42
N GLN A 173 1.44 -22.52 -27.39
CA GLN A 173 -0.01 -22.51 -27.57
C GLN A 173 -0.53 -23.86 -28.13
N LEU A 174 -0.01 -24.96 -27.61
CA LEU A 174 -0.34 -26.33 -27.96
C LEU A 174 -1.39 -26.87 -27.01
N ARG A 175 -2.20 -27.81 -27.51
CA ARG A 175 -3.16 -28.53 -26.67
C ARG A 175 -2.41 -29.32 -25.60
N SER A 176 -2.90 -29.31 -24.36
CA SER A 176 -2.24 -29.98 -23.22
C SER A 176 -1.89 -31.45 -23.49
N GLY A 177 -2.75 -32.20 -24.20
CA GLY A 177 -2.46 -33.58 -24.59
C GLY A 177 -1.24 -33.75 -25.50
N ILE A 178 -0.96 -32.76 -26.37
CA ILE A 178 0.24 -32.73 -27.23
C ILE A 178 1.46 -32.41 -26.38
N ILE A 179 1.35 -31.42 -25.48
CA ILE A 179 2.41 -31.04 -24.54
C ILE A 179 2.88 -32.25 -23.72
N TYR A 180 1.94 -33.03 -23.17
CA TYR A 180 2.31 -34.22 -22.38
C TYR A 180 2.89 -35.35 -23.23
N ARG A 181 2.50 -35.50 -24.50
CA ARG A 181 3.12 -36.47 -25.42
C ARG A 181 4.54 -36.06 -25.77
N LEU A 182 4.76 -34.78 -26.04
CA LEU A 182 6.09 -34.20 -26.29
C LEU A 182 6.99 -34.34 -25.06
N TRP A 183 6.47 -34.00 -23.89
CA TRP A 183 7.19 -34.16 -22.63
C TRP A 183 7.57 -35.62 -22.35
N ARG A 184 6.69 -36.59 -22.62
CA ARG A 184 7.03 -38.02 -22.52
C ARG A 184 8.12 -38.43 -23.51
N ALA A 185 8.07 -37.91 -24.74
CA ALA A 185 9.11 -38.20 -25.75
C ALA A 185 10.48 -37.65 -25.33
N ILE A 186 10.51 -36.45 -24.73
CA ILE A 186 11.72 -35.83 -24.16
C ILE A 186 12.24 -36.65 -22.99
N LEU A 187 11.38 -37.01 -22.02
CA LEU A 187 11.79 -37.84 -20.87
C LEU A 187 12.32 -39.21 -21.30
N ASN A 188 11.68 -39.87 -22.26
CA ASN A 188 12.17 -41.14 -22.81
C ASN A 188 13.53 -41.00 -23.49
N HIS A 189 13.87 -39.82 -24.02
CA HIS A 189 15.20 -39.55 -24.57
C HIS A 189 16.22 -39.34 -23.43
N ARG A 190 15.87 -38.58 -22.39
CA ARG A 190 16.70 -38.37 -21.20
C ARG A 190 16.99 -39.67 -20.45
N ASP A 191 16.01 -40.56 -20.32
CA ASP A 191 16.18 -41.85 -19.64
C ASP A 191 17.08 -42.82 -20.44
N LYS A 192 17.17 -42.64 -21.77
CA LYS A 192 18.02 -43.44 -22.66
C LYS A 192 19.45 -42.89 -22.81
N GLN A 193 19.69 -41.65 -22.41
CA GLN A 193 21.02 -41.04 -22.33
C GLN A 193 21.55 -41.25 -20.91
N PRO A 194 22.34 -42.32 -20.62
CA PRO A 194 22.97 -42.46 -19.32
C PRO A 194 23.88 -41.25 -19.10
N LYS A 195 23.63 -40.52 -18.00
CA LYS A 195 24.50 -39.46 -17.51
C LYS A 195 25.95 -39.94 -17.56
N ARG A 196 26.76 -39.35 -18.44
CA ARG A 196 28.22 -39.52 -18.41
C ARG A 196 28.80 -38.82 -17.19
#